data_AF-A0A3N5PCI9-F1
#
_entry.id   AF-A0A3N5PCI9-F1
#
_cell.length_a   1.000
_cell.length_b   1.000
_cell.length_c   1.000
_cell.angle_alpha   90.00
_cell.angle_beta   90.00
_cell.angle_gamma   90.00
#
_symmetry.space_group_name_H-M   'P 1'
#
loop_
_entity.id
_entity.type
_entity.pdbx_description
1 polymer ?
#
loop_
_entity_poly.entity_id
_entity_poly.type
_entity_poly.pdbx_seq_one_letter_code
_entity_poly.pdbx_strand_id
1 'polypeptide(L)' 'MARKTEKSLAAFEQACQTLVGGVNSPVRAFAAVGGTPPVISHALAGHITDIDGNDYVDYVGSYGPAILGHAHP' A
#
# COMPACT_ATOMS: atom_id res chain seq x y z
N MET A 1 4.52 -13.55 13.85
CA MET A 1 3.62 -12.55 14.47
C MET A 1 2.79 -11.91 13.37
N ALA A 2 1.55 -11.50 13.66
CA ALA A 2 0.77 -10.71 12.70
C ALA A 2 1.47 -9.36 12.44
N ARG A 3 1.39 -8.85 11.21
CA ARG A 3 1.91 -7.53 10.85
C ARG A 3 1.12 -6.44 11.59
N LYS A 4 1.79 -5.34 11.92
CA LYS A 4 1.16 -4.15 12.52
C LYS A 4 0.54 -3.31 11.41
N THR A 5 -0.69 -2.81 11.60
CA THR A 5 -1.43 -2.08 10.56
C THR A 5 -2.19 -0.87 11.12
N GLU A 6 -1.87 -0.44 12.35
CA GLU A 6 -2.62 0.59 13.06
C GLU A 6 -2.52 1.95 12.36
N LYS A 7 -1.36 2.31 11.82
CA LYS A 7 -1.19 3.59 11.10
C LYS A 7 -1.87 3.54 9.74
N SER A 8 -1.74 2.43 9.01
CA SER A 8 -2.44 2.23 7.73
C SER A 8 -3.96 2.31 7.90
N LEU A 9 -4.50 1.72 8.98
CA LEU A 9 -5.93 1.81 9.30
C LEU A 9 -6.35 3.25 9.55
N ALA A 10 -5.65 3.98 10.43
CA ALA A 10 -5.98 5.37 10.73
C ALA A 10 -5.91 6.28 9.49
N ALA A 11 -4.90 6.08 8.63
CA ALA A 11 -4.76 6.82 7.38
C ALA A 11 -5.89 6.49 6.37
N PHE A 12 -6.29 5.22 6.29
CA PHE A 12 -7.39 4.80 5.42
C PHE A 12 -8.75 5.35 5.91
N GLU A 13 -8.99 5.36 7.23
CA GLU A 13 -10.19 5.98 7.83
C GLU A 13 -10.26 7.48 7.55
N GLN A 14 -9.11 8.19 7.63
CA GLN A 14 -9.02 9.59 7.23
C GLN A 14 -9.31 9.77 5.73
N ALA A 15 -8.74 8.92 4.87
CA ALA A 15 -8.97 8.98 3.43
C ALA A 15 -10.45 8.76 3.08
N CYS A 16 -11.15 7.87 3.79
CA CYS A 16 -12.59 7.63 3.62
C CYS A 16 -13.45 8.88 3.83
N GLN A 17 -12.96 9.90 4.55
CA GLN A 17 -13.70 11.15 4.76
C GLN A 17 -13.69 12.07 3.53
N THR A 18 -12.81 11.82 2.55
CA THR A 18 -12.59 12.75 1.42
C THR A 18 -12.52 12.08 0.05
N LEU A 19 -12.18 10.78 0.00
CA LEU A 19 -12.10 10.00 -1.24
C LEU A 19 -13.20 8.93 -1.26
N VAL A 20 -13.82 8.74 -2.42
CA VAL A 20 -14.82 7.68 -2.62
C VAL A 20 -14.16 6.31 -2.39
N GLY A 21 -14.63 5.59 -1.37
CA GLY A 21 -14.02 4.31 -0.96
C GLY A 21 -12.62 4.43 -0.36
N GLY A 22 -12.20 5.63 0.06
CA GLY A 22 -10.90 5.88 0.68
C GLY A 22 -9.70 5.82 -0.28
N VAL A 23 -9.93 5.76 -1.60
CA VAL A 23 -8.86 5.53 -2.59
C VAL A 23 -9.08 6.29 -3.90
N ASN A 24 -7.99 6.53 -4.65
CA ASN A 24 -8.02 7.10 -5.99
C ASN A 24 -8.18 6.06 -7.13
N SER A 25 -8.17 4.77 -6.80
CA SER A 25 -8.43 3.68 -7.75
C SER A 25 -9.02 2.48 -7.00
N PRO A 26 -10.15 1.90 -7.44
CA PRO A 26 -10.92 0.94 -6.64
C PRO A 26 -10.15 -0.27 -6.13
N VAL A 27 -9.20 -0.80 -6.92
CA VAL A 27 -8.39 -1.98 -6.54
C VAL A 27 -7.59 -1.75 -5.26
N ARG A 28 -7.28 -0.48 -4.93
CA ARG A 28 -6.51 -0.11 -3.74
C ARG A 28 -7.31 -0.21 -2.45
N ALA A 29 -8.64 -0.36 -2.51
CA ALA A 29 -9.49 -0.46 -1.32
C ALA A 29 -9.51 -1.87 -0.69
N PHE A 30 -8.84 -2.86 -1.31
CA PHE A 30 -8.74 -4.25 -0.82
C PHE A 30 -10.10 -4.96 -0.66
N ALA A 31 -11.19 -4.44 -1.23
CA ALA A 31 -12.54 -4.98 -1.06
C ALA A 31 -12.69 -6.48 -1.42
N ALA A 32 -11.88 -6.99 -2.36
CA ALA A 32 -11.92 -8.39 -2.79
C ALA A 32 -11.20 -9.37 -1.84
N VAL A 33 -10.27 -8.88 -1.02
CA VAL A 33 -9.42 -9.71 -0.14
C VAL A 33 -9.63 -9.41 1.34
N GLY A 34 -10.29 -8.30 1.67
CA GLY A 34 -10.50 -7.83 3.03
C GLY A 34 -9.22 -7.30 3.68
N GLY A 35 -9.30 -7.04 4.99
CA GLY A 35 -8.20 -6.48 5.77
C GLY A 35 -8.01 -4.97 5.56
N THR A 36 -6.93 -4.44 6.13
CA THR A 36 -6.55 -3.04 6.03
C THR A 36 -5.66 -2.82 4.80
N PRO A 37 -6.03 -1.92 3.86
CA PRO A 37 -5.12 -1.55 2.78
C PRO A 37 -3.82 -0.95 3.35
N PRO A 38 -2.64 -1.48 3.00
CA PRO A 38 -1.37 -0.90 3.46
C PRO A 38 -1.16 0.46 2.76
N VAL A 39 -0.83 1.47 3.55
CA VAL A 39 -0.41 2.77 3.01
C VAL A 39 1.10 2.74 2.83
N ILE A 40 1.57 2.79 1.58
CA ILE A 40 2.99 2.63 1.25
C ILE A 40 3.74 3.94 1.50
N SER A 41 4.83 3.87 2.27
CA SER A 41 5.67 5.03 2.61
C SER A 41 6.79 5.25 1.60
N HIS A 42 7.48 4.19 1.20
CA HIS A 42 8.56 4.21 0.22
C HIS A 42 8.74 2.85 -0.45
N ALA A 43 9.50 2.86 -1.55
CA ALA A 43 9.77 1.69 -2.37
C ALA A 43 11.18 1.79 -2.96
N LEU A 44 11.90 0.67 -2.99
CA LEU A 44 13.25 0.58 -3.55
C LEU A 44 13.51 -0.81 -4.12
N ALA A 45 14.05 -0.88 -5.33
CA ALA A 45 14.29 -2.13 -6.05
C ALA A 45 13.02 -3.01 -6.06
N GLY A 46 13.11 -4.26 -5.63
CA GLY A 46 11.97 -5.18 -5.57
C GLY A 46 11.11 -5.10 -4.30
N HIS A 47 11.27 -4.06 -3.48
CA HIS A 47 10.63 -3.98 -2.17
C HIS A 47 9.80 -2.71 -1.99
N ILE A 48 8.73 -2.82 -1.19
CA ILE A 48 7.94 -1.71 -0.69
C ILE A 48 7.84 -1.78 0.83
N THR A 49 7.79 -0.63 1.48
CA THR A 49 7.63 -0.52 2.94
C THR A 49 6.42 0.35 3.27
N ASP A 50 5.50 -0.17 4.07
CA ASP A 50 4.32 0.59 4.52
C ASP A 50 4.66 1.59 5.65
N ILE A 51 3.70 2.45 6.00
CA ILE A 51 3.87 3.45 7.07
C ILE A 51 3.97 2.83 8.49
N ASP A 52 3.59 1.56 8.63
CA ASP A 52 3.75 0.76 9.85
C ASP A 52 5.15 0.15 9.97
N GLY A 53 5.96 0.21 8.91
CA GLY A 53 7.33 -0.30 8.84
C GLY A 53 7.41 -1.77 8.44
N ASN A 54 6.35 -2.35 7.89
CA ASN A 54 6.41 -3.69 7.34
C ASN A 54 7.03 -3.66 5.95
N ASP A 55 7.97 -4.57 5.70
CA ASP A 55 8.60 -4.75 4.40
C ASP A 55 7.94 -5.88 3.60
N TYR A 56 7.85 -5.69 2.28
CA TYR A 56 7.21 -6.62 1.36
C TYR A 56 8.09 -6.77 0.12
N VAL A 57 8.25 -8.02 -0.35
CA VAL A 57 8.65 -8.26 -1.75
C VAL A 57 7.48 -7.86 -2.64
N ASP A 58 7.69 -6.92 -3.55
CA ASP A 58 6.63 -6.32 -4.35
C ASP A 58 6.44 -7.02 -5.70
N TYR A 59 5.40 -7.84 -5.79
CA TYR A 59 4.93 -8.43 -7.04
C TYR A 59 3.82 -7.61 -7.72
N VAL A 60 3.29 -6.56 -7.07
CA VAL A 60 2.34 -5.65 -7.70
C VAL A 60 3.08 -4.72 -8.64
N GLY A 61 4.28 -4.24 -8.28
CA GLY A 61 5.17 -3.49 -9.17
C GLY A 61 4.50 -2.23 -9.73
N SER A 62 3.72 -1.53 -8.90
CA SER A 62 2.86 -0.41 -9.31
C SER A 62 1.86 -0.75 -10.44
N TYR A 63 1.44 -2.01 -10.56
CA TYR A 63 0.63 -2.55 -11.66
C TYR A 63 1.35 -2.55 -13.02
N GLY A 64 2.69 -2.61 -13.02
CA GLY A 64 3.52 -2.74 -14.23
C GLY A 64 4.70 -1.78 -14.37
N PRO A 65 4.59 -0.47 -14.04
CA PRO A 65 5.65 0.52 -14.29
C PRO A 65 7.01 0.20 -13.67
N ALA A 66 7.05 -0.49 -12.53
CA ALA A 66 8.28 -0.77 -11.79
C ALA A 66 9.03 -2.02 -12.31
N ILE A 67 9.14 -2.20 -13.63
CA ILE A 67 9.78 -3.38 -14.23
C ILE A 67 11.28 -3.49 -13.92
N LEU A 68 11.97 -2.35 -13.77
CA LEU A 68 13.37 -2.29 -13.34
C LEU A 68 13.51 -2.16 -11.81
N GLY A 69 12.42 -2.37 -11.07
CA GLY A 69 12.31 -2.05 -9.66
C GLY A 69 12.00 -0.57 -9.40
N HIS A 70 11.64 -0.28 -8.15
CA HIS A 70 11.36 1.07 -7.67
C HIS A 70 12.63 1.88 -7.47
N ALA A 71 12.56 3.18 -7.76
CA ALA A 71 13.67 4.13 -7.57
C ALA A 71 15.01 3.69 -8.22
N HIS A 72 14.94 3.13 -9.44
CA HIS A 72 16.12 2.82 -10.25
C HIS A 72 16.92 4.11 -10.55
N PRO A 73 18.27 4.08 -10.45
CA PRO A 73 19.12 5.24 -10.70
C PRO A 73 19.14 5.69 -12.17
#